data_AF-A0A8S3EW73-F1
#
_entry.id   AF-A0A8S3EW73-F1
#
_cell.length_a   1.000
_cell.length_b   1.000
_cell.length_c   1.000
_cell.angle_alpha   90.00
_cell.angle_beta   90.00
_cell.angle_gamma   90.00
#
_symmetry.space_group_name_H-M   'P 1'
#
loop_
_entity.id
_entity.type
_entity.pdbx_description
1 polymer ?
#
loop_
_entity_poly.entity_id
_entity_poly.type
_entity_poly.pdbx_seq_one_letter_code
_entity_poly.pdbx_strand_id
1 'polypeptide(L)'
;DGRIDDTIVSYLDSIRLAENKNFAILLLKNVDSYPSLLDIQSGYIDVWWIIHDGGLLFLLAFLLQQHYVWNKCILRLFTICLPNQEPEIQKRELEQYVYQLRIKAEVHAVIVADQEISAFTKYRTMTTVNSKHFNPFDFNEKQVNHEREQHIQQMFQNYPANGGRIHYTFTPSSIEINQGNQLTYTLIEDIQVRKKMHSAARLNQTILERSRDSQLVLINLPKLPRTNANADYAYIQFVDQLCEGIYRCMLVKGGGREVITIFS
;
A
#
# COMPACT_ATOMS: atom_id res chain seq x y z
N ASP A 1 8.63 23.66 -19.11
CA ASP A 1 7.51 23.04 -18.38
C ASP A 1 6.96 21.75 -18.98
N GLY A 2 6.77 21.58 -20.30
CA GLY A 2 6.24 20.31 -20.85
C GLY A 2 7.11 19.04 -20.70
N ARG A 3 8.43 19.17 -20.47
CA ARG A 3 9.37 18.03 -20.39
C ARG A 3 9.26 17.24 -19.07
N ILE A 4 8.80 17.89 -17.99
CA ILE A 4 8.63 17.26 -16.67
C ILE A 4 7.35 16.40 -16.68
N ASP A 5 6.29 16.90 -17.30
CA ASP A 5 5.02 16.17 -17.48
C ASP A 5 5.22 14.89 -18.31
N ASP A 6 5.97 14.96 -19.42
CA ASP A 6 6.28 13.78 -20.24
C ASP A 6 7.05 12.70 -19.46
N THR A 7 7.92 13.13 -18.53
CA THR A 7 8.73 12.21 -17.71
C THR A 7 7.86 11.49 -16.67
N ILE A 8 6.96 12.22 -16.01
CA ILE A 8 6.02 11.64 -15.02
C ILE A 8 5.07 10.65 -15.70
N VAL A 9 4.53 11.00 -16.86
CA VAL A 9 3.64 10.14 -17.63
C VAL A 9 4.38 8.86 -18.05
N SER A 10 5.58 8.98 -18.61
CA SER A 10 6.40 7.82 -19.00
C SER A 10 6.76 6.90 -17.82
N TYR A 11 7.04 7.49 -16.65
CA TYR A 11 7.30 6.75 -15.42
C TYR A 11 6.08 5.95 -14.96
N LEU A 12 4.91 6.59 -14.88
CA LEU A 12 3.68 5.92 -14.46
C LEU A 12 3.21 4.88 -15.47
N ASP A 13 3.41 5.12 -16.77
CA ASP A 13 3.10 4.14 -17.81
C ASP A 13 3.98 2.89 -17.70
N SER A 14 5.23 3.04 -17.29
CA SER A 14 6.11 1.90 -16.98
C SER A 14 5.58 1.08 -15.82
N ILE A 15 5.10 1.74 -14.76
CA ILE A 15 4.49 1.07 -13.60
C ILE A 15 3.19 0.36 -14.01
N ARG A 16 2.32 1.02 -14.79
CA ARG A 16 1.08 0.42 -15.33
C ARG A 16 1.37 -0.80 -16.19
N LEU A 17 2.39 -0.72 -17.04
CA LEU A 17 2.79 -1.84 -17.89
C LEU A 17 3.22 -3.04 -17.02
N ALA A 18 4.04 -2.80 -15.99
CA ALA A 18 4.44 -3.84 -15.04
C ALA A 18 3.23 -4.44 -14.30
N GLU A 19 2.30 -3.60 -13.82
CA GLU A 19 1.06 -4.06 -13.18
C GLU A 19 0.21 -4.92 -14.12
N ASN A 20 0.00 -4.46 -15.36
CA ASN A 20 -0.79 -5.19 -16.37
C ASN A 20 -0.15 -6.54 -16.76
N LYS A 21 1.17 -6.66 -16.59
CA LYS A 21 1.91 -7.91 -16.81
C LYS A 21 2.01 -8.78 -15.56
N ASN A 22 1.47 -8.35 -14.42
CA ASN A 22 1.57 -9.02 -13.12
C ASN A 22 3.02 -9.18 -12.65
N PHE A 23 3.86 -8.17 -12.87
CA PHE A 23 5.20 -8.12 -12.31
C PHE A 23 5.20 -7.48 -10.93
N ALA A 24 6.08 -7.97 -10.06
CA ALA A 24 6.46 -7.27 -8.85
C ALA A 24 7.17 -5.95 -9.21
N ILE A 25 6.91 -4.91 -8.43
CA ILE A 25 7.47 -3.57 -8.62
C ILE A 25 8.18 -3.17 -7.32
N LEU A 26 9.44 -2.76 -7.46
CA LEU A 26 10.24 -2.18 -6.39
C LEU A 26 10.67 -0.78 -6.84
N LEU A 27 10.20 0.25 -6.15
CA LEU A 27 10.58 1.64 -6.42
C LEU A 27 11.47 2.13 -5.28
N LEU A 28 12.69 2.53 -5.66
CA LEU A 28 13.69 3.05 -4.74
C LEU A 28 13.62 4.58 -4.78
N LYS A 29 13.33 5.19 -3.62
CA LYS A 29 13.40 6.64 -3.45
C LYS A 29 14.74 7.01 -2.82
N ASN A 30 15.32 8.13 -3.26
CA ASN A 30 16.64 8.61 -2.84
C ASN A 30 17.74 7.59 -3.17
N VAL A 31 17.80 7.10 -4.41
CA VAL A 31 18.73 6.04 -4.85
C VAL A 31 20.18 6.37 -4.49
N ASP A 32 20.59 7.64 -4.61
CA ASP A 32 21.95 8.10 -4.30
C ASP A 32 22.36 7.90 -2.83
N SER A 33 21.39 7.70 -1.93
CA SER A 33 21.66 7.45 -0.51
C SER A 33 21.86 5.97 -0.17
N TYR A 34 21.62 5.05 -1.12
CA TYR A 34 21.81 3.61 -0.89
C TYR A 34 23.29 3.25 -0.76
N PRO A 35 23.63 2.33 0.16
CA PRO A 35 25.01 1.95 0.41
C PRO A 35 25.64 1.26 -0.80
N SER A 36 26.94 1.49 -1.00
CA SER A 36 27.73 0.63 -1.86
C SER A 36 27.99 -0.72 -1.18
N LEU A 37 28.61 -1.64 -1.92
CA LEU A 37 29.05 -2.92 -1.39
C LEU A 37 30.08 -2.80 -0.25
N LEU A 38 30.72 -1.64 -0.08
CA LEU A 38 31.70 -1.41 1.00
C LEU A 38 31.07 -0.82 2.26
N ASP A 39 29.84 -0.30 2.17
CA ASP A 39 29.21 0.48 3.23
C ASP A 39 28.31 -0.40 4.11
N ILE A 40 28.92 -1.16 5.02
CA ILE A 40 28.16 -2.00 5.97
C ILE A 40 27.24 -1.14 6.83
N GLN A 41 25.95 -1.42 6.79
CA GLN A 41 24.91 -0.74 7.55
C GLN A 41 24.66 -1.43 8.89
N SER A 42 24.35 -0.63 9.89
CA SER A 42 23.89 -1.05 11.22
C SER A 42 22.79 -0.12 11.70
N GLY A 43 21.86 -0.62 12.51
CA GLY A 43 20.65 0.12 12.90
C GLY A 43 19.41 -0.69 12.54
N TYR A 44 18.33 -0.04 12.11
CA TYR A 44 17.07 -0.72 11.83
C TYR A 44 16.74 -0.82 10.35
N ILE A 45 16.17 -1.95 9.94
CA ILE A 45 15.36 -2.05 8.72
C ILE A 45 13.92 -2.17 9.17
N ASP A 46 13.09 -1.24 8.75
CA ASP A 46 11.68 -1.20 9.14
C ASP A 46 10.79 -1.60 7.97
N VAL A 47 9.87 -2.51 8.22
CA VAL A 47 8.90 -2.96 7.22
C VAL A 47 7.50 -2.58 7.71
N TRP A 48 6.86 -1.69 6.98
CA TRP A 48 5.49 -1.26 7.22
C TRP A 48 4.54 -2.10 6.38
N TRP A 49 3.99 -3.14 7.00
CA TRP A 49 3.04 -4.05 6.38
C TRP A 49 1.62 -3.49 6.52
N ILE A 50 1.26 -2.60 5.59
CA ILE A 50 -0.04 -1.91 5.58
C ILE A 50 -1.12 -2.83 5.00
N ILE A 51 -0.77 -3.58 3.96
CA ILE A 51 -1.66 -4.56 3.31
C ILE A 51 -0.93 -5.88 3.06
N HIS A 52 -1.70 -6.96 3.07
CA HIS A 52 -1.23 -8.28 2.66
C HIS A 52 -0.93 -8.28 1.16
N ASP A 53 0.34 -8.45 0.80
CA ASP A 53 0.88 -8.38 -0.57
C ASP A 53 1.49 -9.71 -1.03
N GLY A 54 0.99 -10.84 -0.50
CA GLY A 54 1.55 -12.17 -0.77
C GLY A 54 2.88 -12.46 -0.08
N GLY A 55 3.34 -11.57 0.82
CA GLY A 55 4.52 -11.76 1.65
C GLY A 55 5.83 -11.27 1.03
N LEU A 56 5.78 -10.63 -0.16
CA LEU A 56 6.97 -10.13 -0.86
C LEU A 56 7.80 -9.19 0.03
N LEU A 57 7.15 -8.31 0.80
CA LEU A 57 7.83 -7.46 1.78
C LEU A 57 8.67 -8.26 2.79
N PHE A 58 8.13 -9.38 3.30
CA PHE A 58 8.86 -10.23 4.25
C PHE A 58 9.99 -11.01 3.58
N LEU A 59 9.80 -11.46 2.34
CA LEU A 59 10.88 -12.07 1.57
C LEU A 59 12.03 -11.07 1.35
N LEU A 60 11.73 -9.83 0.95
CA LEU A 60 12.75 -8.80 0.76
C LEU A 60 13.49 -8.50 2.06
N ALA A 61 12.77 -8.37 3.17
CA ALA A 61 13.37 -8.18 4.48
C ALA A 61 14.30 -9.35 4.88
N PHE A 62 13.88 -10.58 4.63
CA PHE A 62 14.67 -11.78 4.87
C PHE A 62 15.94 -11.82 4.01
N LEU A 63 15.81 -11.55 2.71
CA LEU A 63 16.94 -11.56 1.76
C LEU A 63 17.95 -10.46 2.08
N LEU A 64 17.48 -9.26 2.47
CA LEU A 64 18.35 -8.18 2.92
C LEU A 64 19.18 -8.62 4.13
N GLN A 65 18.56 -9.27 5.12
CA GLN A 65 19.26 -9.80 6.30
C GLN A 65 20.34 -10.85 5.99
N GLN A 66 20.27 -11.54 4.84
CA GLN A 66 21.33 -12.46 4.42
C GLN A 66 22.54 -11.75 3.80
N HIS A 67 22.36 -10.52 3.30
CA HIS A 67 23.43 -9.78 2.63
C HIS A 67 24.35 -9.10 3.65
N TYR A 68 25.67 -9.23 3.47
CA TYR A 68 26.67 -8.74 4.42
C TYR A 68 26.66 -7.21 4.67
N VAL A 69 26.12 -6.43 3.73
CA VAL A 69 25.89 -4.98 3.92
C VAL A 69 24.83 -4.72 4.99
N TRP A 70 23.81 -5.57 5.09
CA TRP A 70 22.63 -5.31 5.92
C TRP A 70 22.47 -6.30 7.09
N ASN A 71 23.30 -7.35 7.17
CA ASN A 71 23.21 -8.40 8.17
C ASN A 71 23.47 -7.95 9.62
N LYS A 72 23.94 -6.70 9.83
CA LYS A 72 24.07 -6.06 11.16
C LYS A 72 22.88 -5.19 11.51
N CYS A 73 21.92 -4.99 10.60
CA CYS A 73 20.69 -4.29 10.90
C CYS A 73 19.73 -5.20 11.68
N ILE A 74 18.91 -4.61 12.54
CA ILE A 74 17.82 -5.28 13.24
C ILE A 74 16.54 -5.07 12.44
N LEU A 75 15.81 -6.14 12.16
CA LEU A 75 14.55 -6.06 11.43
C LEU A 75 13.40 -5.74 12.40
N ARG A 76 12.60 -4.72 12.09
CA ARG A 76 11.35 -4.39 12.80
C ARG A 76 10.18 -4.42 11.83
N LEU A 77 9.10 -5.09 12.20
CA LEU A 77 7.90 -5.24 11.41
C LEU A 77 6.75 -4.50 12.08
N PHE A 78 6.11 -3.60 11.33
CA PHE A 78 4.97 -2.82 11.79
C PHE A 78 3.71 -3.29 11.06
N THR A 79 2.77 -3.88 11.78
CA THR A 79 1.43 -4.20 11.27
C THR A 79 0.45 -3.09 11.63
N ILE A 80 -0.46 -2.79 10.70
CA ILE A 80 -1.49 -1.78 10.91
C ILE A 80 -2.74 -2.39 11.53
N CYS A 81 -3.16 -1.82 12.65
CA CYS A 81 -4.37 -2.18 13.39
C CYS A 81 -5.40 -1.06 13.27
N LEU A 82 -6.64 -1.38 12.91
CA LEU A 82 -7.72 -0.38 12.92
C LEU A 82 -8.16 -0.09 14.36
N PRO A 83 -8.77 1.08 14.65
CA PRO A 83 -9.12 1.47 16.03
C PRO A 83 -10.15 0.55 16.71
N ASN A 84 -10.89 -0.24 15.94
CA ASN A 84 -11.87 -1.22 16.43
C ASN A 84 -11.29 -2.64 16.58
N GLN A 85 -10.00 -2.82 16.32
CA GLN A 85 -9.29 -4.10 16.45
C GLN A 85 -8.35 -4.05 17.66
N GLU A 86 -8.00 -5.24 18.18
CA GLU A 86 -7.06 -5.36 19.30
C GLU A 86 -5.62 -5.47 18.79
N PRO A 87 -4.72 -4.51 19.09
CA PRO A 87 -3.34 -4.52 18.59
C PRO A 87 -2.53 -5.73 19.05
N GLU A 88 -2.75 -6.20 20.28
CA GLU A 88 -2.02 -7.35 20.84
C GLU A 88 -2.33 -8.66 20.09
N ILE A 89 -3.57 -8.81 19.61
CA ILE A 89 -3.94 -9.96 18.78
C ILE A 89 -3.20 -9.90 17.44
N GLN A 90 -3.25 -8.75 16.75
CA GLN A 90 -2.59 -8.58 15.45
C GLN A 90 -1.06 -8.74 15.55
N LYS A 91 -0.47 -8.23 16.64
CA LYS A 91 0.94 -8.41 16.96
C LYS A 91 1.27 -9.89 17.12
N ARG A 92 0.55 -10.62 17.97
CA ARG A 92 0.79 -12.05 18.25
C ARG A 92 0.63 -12.91 16.99
N GLU A 93 -0.36 -12.65 16.16
CA GLU A 93 -0.57 -13.36 14.90
C GLU A 93 0.63 -13.18 13.96
N LEU A 94 1.13 -11.94 13.81
CA LEU A 94 2.31 -11.67 13.00
C LEU A 94 3.60 -12.26 13.61
N GLU A 95 3.76 -12.22 14.93
CA GLU A 95 4.88 -12.88 15.64
C GLU A 95 4.92 -14.39 15.36
N GLN A 96 3.77 -15.06 15.43
CA GLN A 96 3.67 -16.48 15.11
C GLN A 96 4.03 -16.75 13.64
N TYR A 97 3.57 -15.90 12.73
CA TYR A 97 3.84 -16.03 11.30
C TYR A 97 5.34 -15.89 10.99
N VAL A 98 6.00 -14.86 11.52
CA VAL A 98 7.44 -14.64 11.27
C VAL A 98 8.31 -15.70 11.95
N TYR A 99 7.86 -16.23 13.09
CA TYR A 99 8.49 -17.39 13.74
C TYR A 99 8.47 -18.62 12.83
N GLN A 100 7.33 -18.93 12.20
CA GLN A 100 7.22 -20.05 11.25
C GLN A 100 8.13 -19.85 10.02
N LEU A 101 8.32 -18.61 9.59
CA LEU A 101 9.25 -18.25 8.51
C LEU A 101 10.73 -18.22 8.95
N ARG A 102 11.03 -18.42 10.25
CA ARG A 102 12.36 -18.31 10.84
C ARG A 102 13.01 -16.92 10.62
N ILE A 103 12.17 -15.88 10.48
CA ILE A 103 12.60 -14.49 10.36
C ILE A 103 12.73 -13.90 11.76
N LYS A 104 13.95 -13.49 12.12
CA LYS A 104 14.21 -12.81 13.40
C LYS A 104 13.88 -11.32 13.25
N ALA A 105 12.74 -10.90 13.78
CA ALA A 105 12.30 -9.51 13.75
C ALA A 105 11.56 -9.11 15.02
N GLU A 106 11.64 -7.84 15.38
CA GLU A 106 10.76 -7.22 16.38
C GLU A 106 9.40 -6.91 15.72
N VAL A 107 8.29 -7.22 16.38
CA VAL A 107 6.94 -7.00 15.82
C VAL A 107 6.19 -5.95 16.63
N HIS A 108 5.61 -4.98 15.93
CA HIS A 108 4.83 -3.90 16.51
C HIS A 108 3.48 -3.79 15.82
N ALA A 109 2.41 -3.62 16.58
CA ALA A 109 1.10 -3.24 16.06
C ALA A 109 0.87 -1.75 16.28
N VAL A 110 0.49 -1.04 15.22
CA VAL A 110 0.28 0.41 15.24
C VAL A 110 -1.17 0.71 14.90
N ILE A 111 -1.84 1.45 15.78
CA ILE A 111 -3.23 1.87 15.55
C ILE A 111 -3.22 3.03 14.56
N VAL A 112 -3.95 2.87 13.45
CA VAL A 112 -4.08 3.88 12.40
C VAL A 112 -5.53 3.98 11.96
N ALA A 113 -6.02 5.20 11.69
CA ALA A 113 -7.40 5.39 11.25
C ALA A 113 -7.61 4.85 9.82
N ASP A 114 -8.81 4.35 9.53
CA ASP A 114 -9.15 3.77 8.21
C ASP A 114 -8.92 4.75 7.06
N GLN A 115 -9.19 6.05 7.27
CA GLN A 115 -8.95 7.07 6.24
C GLN A 115 -7.47 7.21 5.88
N GLU A 116 -6.57 6.97 6.83
CA GLU A 116 -5.11 7.12 6.65
C GLU A 116 -4.54 6.03 5.72
N ILE A 117 -5.16 4.85 5.71
CA ILE A 117 -4.75 3.71 4.86
C ILE A 117 -5.64 3.49 3.64
N SER A 118 -6.60 4.40 3.39
CA SER A 118 -7.61 4.26 2.32
C SER A 118 -7.02 4.09 0.92
N ALA A 119 -5.80 4.59 0.67
CA ALA A 119 -5.08 4.40 -0.59
C ALA A 119 -4.63 2.94 -0.83
N PHE A 120 -4.56 2.12 0.22
CA PHE A 120 -4.12 0.73 0.17
C PHE A 120 -5.29 -0.26 0.23
N THR A 121 -6.40 0.07 0.91
CA THR A 121 -7.41 -0.90 1.38
C THR A 121 -8.74 -0.93 0.61
N LYS A 122 -8.78 -0.52 -0.66
CA LYS A 122 -10.02 -0.30 -1.49
C LYS A 122 -11.19 -1.31 -1.34
N TYR A 123 -10.99 -2.54 -0.85
CA TYR A 123 -12.03 -3.58 -0.72
C TYR A 123 -12.22 -4.17 0.69
N ARG A 124 -11.61 -3.61 1.75
CA ARG A 124 -11.70 -4.19 3.11
C ARG A 124 -13.11 -4.06 3.74
N THR A 125 -14.04 -3.33 3.11
CA THR A 125 -15.34 -2.96 3.71
C THR A 125 -16.45 -4.02 3.61
N MET A 126 -16.24 -5.22 3.05
CA MET A 126 -17.33 -6.24 2.96
C MET A 126 -17.03 -7.67 3.42
N THR A 127 -15.77 -8.09 3.60
CA THR A 127 -15.46 -9.47 4.03
C THR A 127 -15.32 -9.67 5.54
N THR A 128 -15.20 -8.60 6.34
CA THR A 128 -14.88 -8.73 7.78
C THR A 128 -16.10 -8.71 8.72
N VAL A 129 -17.33 -8.54 8.21
CA VAL A 129 -18.50 -8.49 9.11
C VAL A 129 -18.96 -9.89 9.56
N ASN A 130 -18.57 -10.99 8.86
CA ASN A 130 -19.15 -12.32 9.15
C ASN A 130 -18.16 -13.48 9.39
N SER A 131 -16.84 -13.33 9.29
CA SER A 131 -15.90 -14.43 9.57
C SER A 131 -15.18 -14.20 10.89
N LYS A 132 -15.68 -14.84 11.95
CA LYS A 132 -15.06 -14.84 13.29
C LYS A 132 -13.73 -15.60 13.36
N HIS A 133 -13.18 -16.11 12.26
CA HIS A 133 -11.88 -16.77 12.20
C HIS A 133 -11.16 -16.31 10.94
N PHE A 134 -10.07 -15.55 11.09
CA PHE A 134 -9.18 -15.20 10.01
C PHE A 134 -8.22 -16.38 9.80
N ASN A 135 -8.33 -17.05 8.66
CA ASN A 135 -7.40 -18.11 8.27
C ASN A 135 -6.58 -17.59 7.08
N PRO A 136 -5.26 -17.37 7.22
CA PRO A 136 -4.43 -16.77 6.17
C PRO A 136 -4.30 -17.60 4.88
N PHE A 137 -4.88 -18.81 4.85
CA PHE A 137 -4.64 -19.84 3.84
C PHE A 137 -5.79 -20.07 2.85
N ASP A 138 -6.90 -19.34 2.92
CA ASP A 138 -8.02 -19.57 2.00
C ASP A 138 -7.80 -18.80 0.68
N PHE A 139 -6.81 -19.26 -0.10
CA PHE A 139 -6.48 -18.74 -1.42
C PHE A 139 -7.21 -19.55 -2.51
N ASN A 140 -8.37 -19.05 -2.93
CA ASN A 140 -8.97 -19.43 -4.21
C ASN A 140 -9.55 -18.21 -4.93
N GLU A 141 -8.67 -17.33 -5.43
CA GLU A 141 -9.02 -16.04 -6.04
C GLU A 141 -9.61 -16.12 -7.45
N LYS A 142 -9.39 -17.23 -8.19
CA LYS A 142 -9.71 -17.28 -9.62
C LYS A 142 -11.19 -17.49 -9.94
N GLN A 143 -11.93 -18.24 -9.12
CA GLN A 143 -13.37 -18.43 -9.32
C GLN A 143 -14.18 -17.26 -8.73
N VAL A 144 -13.72 -16.72 -7.61
CA VAL A 144 -14.46 -15.68 -6.86
C VAL A 144 -14.40 -14.32 -7.58
N ASN A 145 -13.33 -14.00 -8.32
CA ASN A 145 -13.21 -12.69 -8.98
C ASN A 145 -14.09 -12.54 -10.24
N HIS A 146 -14.31 -13.59 -11.03
CA HIS A 146 -15.12 -13.49 -12.25
C HIS A 146 -16.62 -13.37 -11.94
N GLU A 147 -17.11 -14.13 -10.96
CA GLU A 147 -18.51 -14.02 -10.49
C GLU A 147 -18.73 -12.75 -9.66
N ARG A 148 -17.73 -12.30 -8.87
CA ARG A 148 -17.82 -11.03 -8.13
C ARG A 148 -17.89 -9.82 -9.03
N GLU A 149 -17.08 -9.74 -10.10
CA GLU A 149 -17.13 -8.59 -11.00
C GLU A 149 -18.49 -8.48 -11.70
N GLN A 150 -19.09 -9.61 -12.08
CA GLN A 150 -20.43 -9.64 -12.68
C GLN A 150 -21.54 -9.34 -11.67
N HIS A 151 -21.45 -9.86 -10.44
CA HIS A 151 -22.44 -9.61 -9.39
C HIS A 151 -22.38 -8.15 -8.87
N ILE A 152 -21.19 -7.55 -8.81
CA ILE A 152 -20.99 -6.15 -8.47
C ILE A 152 -21.55 -5.24 -9.58
N GLN A 153 -21.34 -5.57 -10.86
CA GLN A 153 -21.95 -4.85 -11.98
C GLN A 153 -23.48 -4.92 -11.96
N GLN A 154 -24.07 -6.06 -11.58
CA GLN A 154 -25.53 -6.20 -11.43
C GLN A 154 -26.08 -5.45 -10.20
N MET A 155 -25.34 -5.39 -9.09
CA MET A 155 -25.74 -4.59 -7.92
C MET A 155 -25.71 -3.07 -8.20
N PHE A 156 -24.83 -2.60 -9.08
CA PHE A 156 -24.77 -1.18 -9.47
C PHE A 156 -25.97 -0.72 -10.30
N GLN A 157 -26.71 -1.62 -10.95
CA GLN A 157 -27.92 -1.25 -11.72
C GLN A 157 -29.17 -1.07 -10.86
N ASN A 158 -29.21 -1.62 -9.64
CA ASN A 158 -30.44 -1.73 -8.84
C ASN A 158 -30.47 -0.93 -7.53
N TYR A 159 -29.50 -0.05 -7.26
CA TYR A 159 -29.49 0.73 -6.01
C TYR A 159 -30.04 2.16 -6.21
N PRO A 160 -31.05 2.60 -5.43
CA PRO A 160 -31.58 3.95 -5.53
C PRO A 160 -30.59 4.98 -4.96
N ALA A 161 -30.55 6.14 -5.61
CA ALA A 161 -29.56 7.20 -5.48
C ALA A 161 -29.53 7.99 -4.14
N ASN A 162 -29.91 7.41 -3.00
CA ASN A 162 -29.93 8.12 -1.72
C ASN A 162 -29.29 7.31 -0.59
N GLY A 163 -28.03 7.62 -0.27
CA GLY A 163 -27.31 7.08 0.90
C GLY A 163 -25.81 6.92 0.66
N GLY A 164 -25.09 8.01 0.37
CA GLY A 164 -23.71 7.97 -0.10
C GLY A 164 -22.68 7.55 0.95
N ARG A 165 -22.11 6.34 0.79
CA ARG A 165 -20.77 6.01 1.31
C ARG A 165 -19.73 6.54 0.32
N ILE A 166 -18.98 7.56 0.74
CA ILE A 166 -17.97 8.25 -0.09
C ILE A 166 -16.80 7.28 -0.39
N HIS A 167 -16.55 7.03 -1.68
CA HIS A 167 -15.53 6.11 -2.17
C HIS A 167 -14.20 6.87 -2.43
N TYR A 168 -13.11 6.43 -1.82
CA TYR A 168 -11.80 7.11 -1.86
C TYR A 168 -10.90 6.61 -3.00
N THR A 169 -11.28 6.84 -4.25
CA THR A 169 -10.39 6.61 -5.41
C THR A 169 -9.71 7.89 -5.89
N PHE A 170 -8.54 7.76 -6.53
CA PHE A 170 -7.89 8.89 -7.21
C PHE A 170 -8.63 9.24 -8.52
N THR A 171 -9.55 8.37 -8.95
CA THR A 171 -10.53 8.62 -9.99
C THR A 171 -11.91 8.83 -9.40
N PRO A 172 -12.74 9.73 -9.94
CA PRO A 172 -14.15 9.77 -9.61
C PRO A 172 -14.82 8.43 -9.97
N SER A 173 -15.68 7.92 -9.10
CA SER A 173 -16.75 7.01 -9.53
C SER A 173 -17.71 7.83 -10.37
N SER A 174 -17.98 7.40 -11.61
CA SER A 174 -18.87 8.06 -12.56
C SER A 174 -20.27 8.22 -11.96
N ILE A 175 -20.56 9.41 -11.43
CA ILE A 175 -21.92 9.84 -11.09
C ILE A 175 -22.50 10.38 -12.40
N GLU A 176 -23.44 9.67 -13.02
CA GLU A 176 -24.17 10.16 -14.20
C GLU A 176 -25.12 11.29 -13.78
N ILE A 177 -24.81 12.56 -14.09
CA ILE A 177 -25.77 13.66 -14.03
C ILE A 177 -25.56 14.62 -15.21
N ASN A 178 -26.69 15.00 -15.80
CA ASN A 178 -26.91 15.93 -16.91
C ASN A 178 -25.95 17.14 -16.98
N GLN A 179 -25.71 17.58 -18.22
CA GLN A 179 -24.69 18.54 -18.73
C GLN A 179 -24.57 19.94 -18.05
N GLY A 180 -25.15 20.18 -16.87
CA GLY A 180 -25.17 21.47 -16.20
C GLY A 180 -24.18 21.71 -15.05
N ASN A 181 -23.35 20.73 -14.63
CA ASN A 181 -22.69 20.81 -13.31
C ASN A 181 -21.16 20.54 -13.28
N GLN A 182 -20.40 20.93 -14.31
CA GLN A 182 -18.93 20.74 -14.35
C GLN A 182 -18.18 21.29 -13.13
N LEU A 183 -18.59 22.46 -12.60
CA LEU A 183 -17.98 23.09 -11.42
C LEU A 183 -18.10 22.22 -10.13
N THR A 184 -19.18 21.44 -10.04
CA THR A 184 -19.43 20.56 -8.90
C THR A 184 -18.52 19.33 -8.95
N TYR A 185 -18.24 18.79 -10.13
CA TYR A 185 -17.32 17.66 -10.30
C TYR A 185 -15.88 18.03 -9.95
N THR A 186 -15.38 19.14 -10.45
CA THR A 186 -14.01 19.62 -10.16
C THR A 186 -13.81 19.87 -8.66
N LEU A 187 -14.82 20.43 -7.98
CA LEU A 187 -14.76 20.65 -6.53
C LEU A 187 -14.73 19.32 -5.74
N ILE A 188 -15.51 18.32 -6.16
CA ILE A 188 -15.52 17.00 -5.51
C ILE A 188 -14.19 16.29 -5.72
N GLU A 189 -13.63 16.33 -6.93
CA GLU A 189 -12.30 15.80 -7.25
C GLU A 189 -11.22 16.41 -6.36
N ASP A 190 -11.19 17.74 -6.27
CA ASP A 190 -10.24 18.47 -5.43
C ASP A 190 -10.35 18.07 -3.95
N ILE A 191 -11.57 17.92 -3.44
CA ILE A 191 -11.80 17.48 -2.05
C ILE A 191 -11.26 16.06 -1.83
N GLN A 192 -11.46 15.13 -2.77
CA GLN A 192 -10.95 13.76 -2.65
C GLN A 192 -9.42 13.71 -2.71
N VAL A 193 -8.81 14.45 -3.63
CA VAL A 193 -7.34 14.56 -3.73
C VAL A 193 -6.76 15.13 -2.44
N ARG A 194 -7.33 16.22 -1.91
CA ARG A 194 -6.89 16.83 -0.63
C ARG A 194 -6.99 15.87 0.54
N LYS A 195 -8.08 15.10 0.64
CA LYS A 195 -8.23 14.09 1.70
C LYS A 195 -7.14 13.02 1.62
N LYS A 196 -6.75 12.61 0.42
CA LYS A 196 -5.66 11.65 0.21
C LYS A 196 -4.29 12.23 0.55
N MET A 197 -4.04 13.48 0.19
CA MET A 197 -2.81 14.15 0.60
C MET A 197 -2.71 14.24 2.13
N HIS A 198 -3.81 14.59 2.80
CA HIS A 198 -3.85 14.62 4.26
C HIS A 198 -3.68 13.23 4.88
N SER A 199 -4.24 12.17 4.28
CA SER A 199 -4.04 10.79 4.76
C SER A 199 -2.58 10.35 4.62
N ALA A 200 -1.92 10.67 3.50
CA ALA A 200 -0.50 10.40 3.30
C ALA A 200 0.36 11.09 4.37
N ALA A 201 0.10 12.38 4.65
CA ALA A 201 0.84 13.13 5.65
C ALA A 201 0.71 12.52 7.07
N ARG A 202 -0.50 12.12 7.46
CA ARG A 202 -0.74 11.48 8.77
C ARG A 202 -0.08 10.11 8.90
N LEU A 203 -0.18 9.29 7.86
CA LEU A 203 0.49 8.00 7.85
C LEU A 203 2.01 8.18 7.88
N ASN A 204 2.56 9.11 7.09
CA ASN A 204 3.98 9.41 7.12
C ASN A 204 4.44 9.90 8.50
N GLN A 205 3.67 10.76 9.17
CA GLN A 205 3.98 11.17 10.54
C GLN A 205 4.10 9.95 11.47
N THR A 206 3.15 9.02 11.40
CA THR A 206 3.17 7.78 12.18
C THR A 206 4.41 6.92 11.88
N ILE A 207 4.83 6.89 10.61
CA ILE A 207 6.04 6.20 10.15
C ILE A 207 7.29 6.86 10.73
N LEU A 208 7.43 8.18 10.57
CA LEU A 208 8.57 8.96 11.04
C LEU A 208 8.73 8.91 12.56
N GLU A 209 7.65 8.93 13.32
CA GLU A 209 7.70 8.78 14.78
C GLU A 209 8.44 7.52 15.26
N ARG A 210 8.50 6.48 14.42
CA ARG A 210 9.11 5.17 14.76
C ARG A 210 10.33 4.83 13.92
N SER A 211 10.41 5.38 12.71
CA SER A 211 11.32 4.91 11.65
C SER A 211 12.25 6.00 11.12
N ARG A 212 12.31 7.18 11.77
CA ARG A 212 13.14 8.31 11.31
C ARG A 212 14.62 7.96 11.17
N ASP A 213 15.14 7.20 12.13
CA ASP A 213 16.57 6.85 12.20
C ASP A 213 16.87 5.48 11.56
N SER A 214 15.88 4.90 10.87
CA SER A 214 16.01 3.61 10.23
C SER A 214 16.88 3.70 8.99
N GLN A 215 17.73 2.69 8.83
CA GLN A 215 18.62 2.60 7.67
C GLN A 215 17.84 2.29 6.40
N LEU A 216 16.66 1.69 6.48
CA LEU A 216 15.82 1.45 5.32
C LEU A 216 14.39 1.25 5.79
N VAL A 217 13.45 1.90 5.11
CA VAL A 217 12.01 1.70 5.33
C VAL A 217 11.39 1.07 4.09
N LEU A 218 10.78 -0.09 4.26
CA LEU A 218 9.99 -0.77 3.24
C LEU A 218 8.51 -0.47 3.49
N ILE A 219 7.79 -0.02 2.45
CA ILE A 219 6.37 0.30 2.53
C ILE A 219 5.68 -0.32 1.31
N ASN A 220 4.42 -0.75 1.44
CA ASN A 220 3.62 -1.09 0.27
C ASN A 220 3.52 0.12 -0.68
N LEU A 221 3.59 -0.11 -1.99
CA LEU A 221 3.29 0.91 -3.00
C LEU A 221 1.77 1.08 -3.13
N PRO A 222 1.22 2.29 -2.98
CA PRO A 222 -0.20 2.55 -3.16
C PRO A 222 -0.68 2.21 -4.57
N LYS A 223 -1.94 1.80 -4.70
CA LYS A 223 -2.52 1.45 -6.00
C LYS A 223 -2.61 2.67 -6.93
N LEU A 224 -2.15 2.51 -8.17
CA LEU A 224 -2.25 3.55 -9.19
C LEU A 224 -3.71 3.92 -9.50
N PRO A 225 -4.01 5.20 -9.79
CA PRO A 225 -5.29 5.62 -10.34
C PRO A 225 -5.64 4.92 -11.65
N ARG A 226 -6.94 4.86 -11.96
CA ARG A 226 -7.39 4.69 -13.35
C ARG A 226 -7.15 6.01 -14.12
N THR A 227 -6.86 5.92 -15.39
CA THR A 227 -6.13 6.93 -16.17
C THR A 227 -6.86 8.26 -16.34
N ASN A 228 -6.29 9.35 -15.79
CA ASN A 228 -6.35 10.73 -16.32
C ASN A 228 -5.12 11.52 -15.80
N ALA A 229 -4.65 12.53 -16.54
CA ALA A 229 -3.39 13.23 -16.23
C ALA A 229 -3.39 13.93 -14.85
N ASN A 230 -4.55 14.42 -14.39
CA ASN A 230 -4.68 15.05 -13.08
C ASN A 230 -4.51 14.04 -11.93
N ALA A 231 -5.04 12.83 -12.08
CA ALA A 231 -4.88 11.77 -11.08
C ALA A 231 -3.43 11.25 -11.02
N ASP A 232 -2.72 11.29 -12.14
CA ASP A 232 -1.31 10.90 -12.24
C ASP A 232 -0.42 11.83 -11.41
N TYR A 233 -0.61 13.14 -11.57
CA TYR A 233 0.11 14.14 -10.78
C TYR A 233 -0.23 14.01 -9.29
N ALA A 234 -1.52 13.90 -8.96
CA ALA A 234 -1.97 13.71 -7.57
C ALA A 234 -1.41 12.42 -6.93
N TYR A 235 -1.21 11.35 -7.71
CA TYR A 235 -0.61 10.11 -7.25
C TYR A 235 0.87 10.27 -6.93
N ILE A 236 1.64 10.93 -7.80
CA ILE A 236 3.06 11.21 -7.53
C ILE A 236 3.20 12.08 -6.28
N GLN A 237 2.41 13.15 -6.16
CA GLN A 237 2.41 13.99 -4.96
C GLN A 237 2.04 13.19 -3.69
N PHE A 238 1.08 12.28 -3.78
CA PHE A 238 0.72 11.40 -2.67
C PHE A 238 1.90 10.52 -2.24
N VAL A 239 2.56 9.87 -3.21
CA VAL A 239 3.72 9.01 -2.94
C VAL A 239 4.88 9.84 -2.37
N ASP A 240 5.07 11.06 -2.88
CA ASP A 240 6.09 11.96 -2.37
C ASP A 240 5.84 12.37 -0.93
N GLN A 241 4.60 12.76 -0.61
CA GLN A 241 4.17 13.13 0.73
C GLN A 241 4.26 11.96 1.72
N LEU A 242 3.95 10.73 1.27
CA LEU A 242 4.03 9.52 2.08
C LEU A 242 5.46 9.20 2.50
N CYS A 243 6.44 9.51 1.66
CA CYS A 243 7.85 9.19 1.90
C CYS A 243 8.69 10.40 2.33
N GLU A 244 8.07 11.55 2.57
CA GLU A 244 8.78 12.79 2.92
C GLU A 244 9.56 12.61 4.23
N GLY A 245 10.83 13.01 4.25
CA GLY A 245 11.69 12.90 5.43
C GLY A 245 12.20 11.49 5.76
N ILE A 246 11.82 10.46 4.99
CA ILE A 246 12.40 9.11 5.09
C ILE A 246 13.71 9.07 4.31
N TYR A 247 14.79 8.66 4.97
CA TYR A 247 16.13 8.68 4.36
C TYR A 247 16.24 7.75 3.15
N ARG A 248 15.99 6.45 3.35
CA ARG A 248 15.90 5.43 2.28
C ARG A 248 14.55 4.75 2.34
N CYS A 249 13.78 4.88 1.26
CA CYS A 249 12.45 4.30 1.16
C CYS A 249 12.36 3.38 -0.06
N MET A 250 11.94 2.14 0.18
CA MET A 250 11.63 1.16 -0.87
C MET A 250 10.12 0.91 -0.88
N LEU A 251 9.45 1.33 -1.95
CA LEU A 251 8.03 1.05 -2.15
C LEU A 251 7.88 -0.26 -2.92
N VAL A 252 7.06 -1.18 -2.40
CA VAL A 252 6.97 -2.55 -2.90
C VAL A 252 5.53 -2.90 -3.27
N LYS A 253 5.35 -3.50 -4.44
CA LYS A 253 4.09 -4.10 -4.87
C LYS A 253 4.33 -5.49 -5.44
N GLY A 254 3.60 -6.48 -4.96
CA GLY A 254 3.53 -7.79 -5.61
C GLY A 254 2.69 -7.74 -6.90
N GLY A 255 3.01 -8.61 -7.84
CA GLY A 255 2.24 -8.90 -9.05
C GLY A 255 0.99 -9.76 -8.81
N GLY A 256 0.75 -10.22 -7.59
CA GLY A 256 -0.43 -11.02 -7.21
C GLY A 256 -0.30 -12.51 -7.57
N ARG A 257 0.92 -12.96 -7.88
CA ARG A 257 1.23 -14.37 -8.17
C ARG A 257 2.35 -14.92 -7.29
N GLU A 258 2.92 -14.07 -6.45
CA GLU A 258 3.93 -14.43 -5.49
C GLU A 258 3.30 -15.40 -4.48
N VAL A 259 3.81 -16.63 -4.49
CA VAL A 259 3.52 -17.60 -3.44
C VAL A 259 4.82 -17.81 -2.70
N ILE A 260 4.86 -17.34 -1.45
CA ILE A 260 5.95 -17.66 -0.54
C ILE A 260 5.47 -18.83 0.30
N THR A 261 5.84 -20.04 -0.12
CA THR A 261 5.68 -21.21 0.74
C THR A 261 6.80 -21.23 1.77
N ILE A 262 6.45 -21.51 3.01
CA ILE A 262 7.39 -21.76 4.09
C ILE A 262 8.31 -22.89 3.64
N PHE A 263 9.62 -22.64 3.52
CA PHE A 263 10.58 -23.71 3.32
C PHE A 263 10.63 -24.54 4.62
N SER A 264 10.14 -25.78 4.56
CA SER A 264 10.18 -26.72 5.69
C SER A 264 11.60 -27.06 6.05
#